data_AF-A0A177Q6C3-F1
#
_entry.id   AF-A0A177Q6C3-F1
#
_cell.length_a   1.000
_cell.length_b   1.000
_cell.length_c   1.000
_cell.angle_alpha   90.00
_cell.angle_beta   90.00
_cell.angle_gamma   90.00
#
_symmetry.space_group_name_H-M   'P 1'
#
loop_
_entity.id
_entity.type
_entity.pdbx_description
1 polymer ?
#
loop_
_entity_poly.entity_id
_entity_poly.type
_entity_poly.pdbx_seq_one_letter_code
_entity_poly.pdbx_strand_id
1 'polypeptide(L)'
;MQIDPVVFLAEELRCKERALRTAIKRYELDHARENGETVNALLGTLKVLYREFFETVPTSVLGASEMVRMAAQRLPFSLARYTSHFHEVADRLSEGKREHADLVWLRAMRTALKEGQGGEQGEKAAPLLGLALKGAARPIVVFRAFAPPPDDDIPARHH
;
A
#
# COMPACT_ATOMS: atom_id res chain seq x y z
N MET A 1 -7.61 17.56 -2.65
CA MET A 1 -7.07 16.55 -1.71
C MET A 1 -5.92 15.86 -2.43
N GLN A 2 -4.68 16.00 -1.93
CA GLN A 2 -3.52 15.35 -2.57
C GLN A 2 -3.55 13.87 -2.17
N ILE A 3 -3.66 12.97 -3.15
CA ILE A 3 -3.64 11.52 -2.92
C ILE A 3 -2.27 11.13 -2.35
N ASP A 4 -2.24 10.18 -1.42
CA ASP A 4 -0.98 9.64 -0.90
C ASP A 4 -0.16 9.06 -2.07
N PRO A 5 1.10 9.51 -2.26
CA PRO A 5 1.90 9.09 -3.41
C PRO A 5 2.11 7.57 -3.47
N VAL A 6 2.13 6.88 -2.33
CA VAL A 6 2.25 5.42 -2.28
C VAL A 6 0.98 4.75 -2.79
N VAL A 7 -0.20 5.28 -2.46
CA VAL A 7 -1.47 4.76 -2.96
C VAL A 7 -1.56 4.92 -4.47
N PHE A 8 -1.15 6.09 -4.98
CA PHE A 8 -1.07 6.34 -6.42
C PHE A 8 -0.13 5.34 -7.12
N LEU A 9 1.10 5.17 -6.61
CA LEU A 9 2.07 4.23 -7.17
C LEU A 9 1.59 2.77 -7.09
N ALA A 10 0.89 2.38 -6.01
CA ALA A 10 0.31 1.05 -5.88
C ALA A 10 -0.72 0.76 -6.98
N GLU A 11 -1.61 1.72 -7.26
CA GLU A 11 -2.59 1.61 -8.34
C GLU A 11 -1.94 1.58 -9.72
N GLU A 12 -0.93 2.42 -9.97
CA GLU A 12 -0.17 2.39 -11.21
C GLU A 12 0.52 1.04 -11.43
N LEU A 13 1.16 0.48 -10.39
CA LEU A 13 1.75 -0.85 -10.43
C LEU A 13 0.71 -1.90 -10.81
N ARG A 14 -0.44 -1.96 -10.12
CA ARG A 14 -1.53 -2.91 -10.42
C ARG A 14 -2.05 -2.76 -11.85
N CYS A 15 -2.15 -1.53 -12.35
CA CYS A 15 -2.57 -1.26 -13.73
C CYS A 15 -1.55 -1.77 -14.75
N LYS A 16 -0.26 -1.46 -14.55
CA LYS A 16 0.81 -1.89 -15.45
C LYS A 16 1.05 -3.40 -15.41
N GLU A 17 0.91 -4.04 -14.25
CA GLU A 17 0.96 -5.51 -14.15
C GLU A 17 -0.18 -6.19 -14.91
N ARG A 18 -1.40 -5.66 -14.82
CA ARG A 18 -2.54 -6.17 -15.61
C ARG A 18 -2.32 -5.97 -17.11
N ALA A 19 -1.80 -4.81 -17.51
CA ALA A 19 -1.44 -4.54 -18.90
C ALA A 19 -0.36 -5.52 -19.40
N LEU A 20 0.68 -5.77 -18.60
CA LEU A 20 1.74 -6.72 -18.92
C LEU A 20 1.20 -8.14 -19.08
N ARG A 21 0.38 -8.63 -18.15
CA ARG A 21 -0.26 -9.96 -18.27
C ARG A 21 -1.09 -10.08 -19.56
N THR A 22 -1.76 -9.01 -19.97
CA THR A 22 -2.54 -8.97 -21.21
C THR A 22 -1.64 -8.99 -22.44
N ALA A 23 -0.55 -8.20 -22.42
CA ALA A 23 0.43 -8.15 -23.51
C ALA A 23 1.16 -9.49 -23.70
N ILE A 24 1.55 -10.16 -22.60
CA ILE A 24 2.17 -11.50 -22.63
C ILE A 24 1.22 -12.51 -23.32
N LYS A 25 -0.05 -12.57 -22.88
CA LYS A 25 -1.03 -13.48 -23.50
C LYS A 25 -1.21 -13.24 -25.00
N ARG A 26 -1.18 -11.98 -25.44
CA ARG A 26 -1.25 -11.64 -26.88
C ARG A 26 0.02 -12.03 -27.63
N TYR A 27 1.17 -11.83 -27.02
CA TYR A 27 2.45 -12.25 -27.60
C TYR A 27 2.53 -13.78 -27.75
N GLU A 28 2.05 -14.54 -26.77
CA GLU A 28 2.00 -16.01 -26.82
C GLU A 28 1.09 -16.54 -27.94
N LEU A 29 0.08 -15.77 -28.36
CA LEU A 29 -0.80 -16.14 -29.47
C LEU A 29 -0.19 -15.78 -30.82
N ASP A 30 0.21 -14.52 -30.98
CA ASP A 30 0.53 -13.97 -32.31
C ASP A 30 2.02 -13.97 -32.62
N HIS A 31 2.89 -14.09 -31.61
CA HIS A 31 4.36 -13.99 -31.68
C HIS A 31 4.89 -12.76 -32.44
N ALA A 32 4.03 -11.75 -32.64
CA ALA A 32 4.36 -10.54 -33.36
C ALA A 32 5.44 -9.73 -32.61
N ARG A 33 6.42 -9.21 -33.35
CA ARG A 33 7.52 -8.42 -32.79
C ARG A 33 7.02 -7.20 -31.99
N GLU A 34 6.00 -6.52 -32.49
CA GLU A 34 5.38 -5.34 -31.84
C GLU A 34 4.82 -5.66 -30.45
N ASN A 35 4.25 -6.86 -30.28
CA ASN A 35 3.78 -7.35 -28.99
C ASN A 35 4.95 -7.60 -28.03
N GLY A 36 6.09 -8.10 -28.52
CA GLY A 36 7.32 -8.24 -27.74
C GLY A 36 7.93 -6.90 -27.29
N GLU A 37 7.91 -5.90 -28.17
CA GLU A 37 8.36 -4.53 -27.83
C GLU A 37 7.46 -3.90 -26.75
N THR A 38 6.14 -4.14 -26.82
CA THR A 38 5.19 -3.70 -25.79
C THR A 38 5.46 -4.36 -24.43
N VAL A 39 5.74 -5.67 -24.40
CA VAL A 39 6.12 -6.39 -23.18
C VAL A 39 7.38 -5.79 -22.56
N ASN A 40 8.43 -5.57 -23.36
CA ASN A 40 9.69 -4.98 -22.88
C ASN A 40 9.50 -3.56 -22.33
N ALA A 41 8.70 -2.73 -23.01
CA ALA A 41 8.37 -1.39 -22.52
C ALA A 41 7.66 -1.44 -21.16
N LEU A 42 6.67 -2.32 -21.00
CA LEU A 42 5.94 -2.48 -19.74
C LEU A 42 6.83 -3.00 -18.60
N LEU A 43 7.73 -3.95 -18.88
CA LEU A 43 8.73 -4.42 -17.91
C LEU A 43 9.65 -3.29 -17.46
N GLY A 44 10.09 -2.44 -18.39
CA GLY A 44 10.88 -1.24 -18.09
C GLY A 44 10.15 -0.28 -17.16
N THR A 45 8.88 0.02 -17.46
CA THR A 45 8.03 0.87 -16.60
C THR A 45 7.84 0.27 -15.21
N LEU A 46 7.55 -1.03 -15.10
CA LEU A 46 7.37 -1.70 -13.81
C LEU A 46 8.62 -1.62 -12.94
N LYS A 47 9.82 -1.77 -13.53
CA LYS A 47 11.08 -1.65 -12.80
C LYS A 47 11.25 -0.27 -12.18
N VAL A 48 10.91 0.80 -12.92
CA VAL A 48 10.97 2.18 -12.43
C VAL A 48 9.95 2.39 -11.32
N LEU A 49 8.69 2.00 -11.53
CA LEU A 49 7.63 2.14 -10.53
C LEU A 49 7.94 1.39 -9.23
N TYR A 50 8.50 0.17 -9.33
CA TYR A 50 8.90 -0.58 -8.14
C TYR A 50 10.01 0.13 -7.37
N ARG A 51 11.01 0.71 -8.04
CA ARG A 51 12.05 1.50 -7.37
C ARG A 51 11.43 2.70 -6.64
N GLU A 52 10.60 3.47 -7.33
CA GLU A 52 9.93 4.64 -6.74
C GLU A 52 9.06 4.26 -5.55
N PHE A 53 8.31 3.16 -5.66
CA PHE A 53 7.49 2.65 -4.56
C PHE A 53 8.34 2.32 -3.32
N PHE A 54 9.52 1.73 -3.49
CA PHE A 54 10.41 1.35 -2.38
C PHE A 54 11.15 2.51 -1.73
N GLU A 55 11.21 3.66 -2.39
CA GLU A 55 11.89 4.87 -1.89
C GLU A 55 10.88 5.90 -1.33
N THR A 56 9.60 5.76 -1.68
CA THR A 56 8.55 6.72 -1.31
C THR A 56 8.07 6.52 0.12
N VAL A 57 8.12 7.58 0.93
CA VAL A 57 7.55 7.56 2.29
C VAL A 57 6.04 7.83 2.21
N PRO A 58 5.19 6.93 2.74
CA PRO A 58 3.75 7.17 2.80
C PRO A 58 3.43 8.41 3.65
N THR A 59 2.46 9.19 3.18
CA THR A 59 1.98 10.41 3.85
C THR A 59 0.75 10.16 4.73
N SER A 60 0.17 8.96 4.65
CA SER A 60 -1.04 8.55 5.35
C SER A 60 -1.00 7.08 5.80
N VAL A 61 -2.01 6.69 6.57
CA VAL A 61 -2.25 5.28 6.97
C VAL A 61 -2.64 4.43 5.76
N LEU A 62 -3.34 5.01 4.78
CA LEU A 62 -3.70 4.33 3.54
C LEU A 62 -2.44 3.93 2.78
N GLY A 63 -1.48 4.85 2.60
CA GLY A 63 -0.18 4.53 2.01
C GLY A 63 0.61 3.51 2.83
N ALA A 64 0.52 3.57 4.16
CA ALA A 64 1.12 2.54 5.02
C ALA A 64 0.51 1.15 4.77
N SER A 65 -0.81 1.06 4.58
CA SER A 65 -1.47 -0.22 4.29
C SER A 65 -0.95 -0.85 3.00
N GLU A 66 -0.75 -0.04 1.95
CA GLU A 66 -0.20 -0.50 0.67
C GLU A 66 1.23 -1.04 0.81
N MET A 67 2.06 -0.38 1.62
CA MET A 67 3.40 -0.88 1.95
C MET A 67 3.36 -2.24 2.66
N VAL A 68 2.42 -2.42 3.60
CA VAL A 68 2.25 -3.71 4.30
C VAL A 68 1.79 -4.80 3.34
N ARG A 69 0.85 -4.53 2.44
CA ARG A 69 0.43 -5.51 1.41
C ARG A 69 1.59 -5.89 0.50
N MET A 70 2.38 -4.90 0.07
CA MET A 70 3.54 -5.12 -0.78
C MET A 70 4.62 -5.95 -0.08
N ALA A 71 4.81 -5.75 1.24
CA ALA A 71 5.70 -6.58 2.04
C ALA A 71 5.19 -8.02 2.14
N ALA A 72 3.89 -8.22 2.32
CA ALA A 72 3.24 -9.54 2.41
C ALA A 72 3.49 -10.39 1.14
N GLN A 73 3.40 -9.76 -0.03
CA GLN A 73 3.63 -10.40 -1.33
C GLN A 73 5.08 -10.84 -1.55
N ARG A 74 6.02 -10.21 -0.84
CA ARG A 74 7.45 -10.52 -0.89
C ARG A 74 7.91 -11.43 0.24
N LEU A 75 7.00 -11.93 1.07
CA LEU A 75 7.39 -12.87 2.10
C LEU A 75 7.93 -14.16 1.46
N PRO A 76 9.04 -14.69 1.98
CA PRO A 76 9.54 -15.99 1.56
C PRO A 76 8.58 -17.09 2.01
N PHE A 77 8.61 -18.23 1.32
CA PHE A 77 7.73 -19.36 1.60
C PHE A 77 7.75 -19.82 3.07
N SER A 78 8.92 -19.78 3.72
CA SER A 78 9.07 -20.10 5.15
C SER A 78 8.24 -19.23 6.10
N LEU A 79 7.83 -18.04 5.64
CA LEU A 79 7.04 -17.07 6.37
C LEU A 79 5.62 -16.89 5.79
N ALA A 80 5.22 -17.70 4.81
CA ALA A 80 3.91 -17.58 4.14
C ALA A 80 2.72 -17.68 5.11
N ARG A 81 2.88 -18.39 6.24
CA ARG A 81 1.86 -18.47 7.29
C ARG A 81 1.49 -17.11 7.90
N TYR A 82 2.37 -16.12 7.80
CA TYR A 82 2.14 -14.77 8.32
C TYR A 82 1.48 -13.85 7.30
N THR A 83 1.40 -14.24 6.02
CA THR A 83 0.84 -13.41 4.95
C THR A 83 -0.61 -12.99 5.24
N SER A 84 -1.44 -13.88 5.80
CA SER A 84 -2.81 -13.54 6.22
C SER A 84 -2.82 -12.40 7.25
N HIS A 85 -1.97 -12.48 8.27
CA HIS A 85 -1.89 -11.46 9.30
C HIS A 85 -1.39 -10.12 8.76
N PHE A 86 -0.43 -10.12 7.82
CA PHE A 86 -0.07 -8.90 7.10
C PHE A 86 -1.26 -8.27 6.39
N HIS A 87 -2.09 -9.08 5.71
CA HIS A 87 -3.27 -8.58 5.03
C HIS A 87 -4.32 -8.03 5.99
N GLU A 88 -4.58 -8.72 7.11
CA GLU A 88 -5.49 -8.24 8.16
C GLU A 88 -5.05 -6.88 8.73
N VAL A 89 -3.75 -6.73 9.01
CA VAL A 89 -3.18 -5.46 9.47
C VAL A 89 -3.33 -4.38 8.40
N ALA A 90 -3.07 -4.72 7.13
CA ALA A 90 -3.24 -3.78 6.03
C ALA A 90 -4.72 -3.37 5.85
N ASP A 91 -5.67 -4.28 6.00
CA ASP A 91 -7.09 -4.00 5.93
C ASP A 91 -7.50 -3.01 7.02
N ARG A 92 -7.10 -3.26 8.28
CA ARG A 92 -7.33 -2.32 9.39
C ARG A 92 -6.70 -0.94 9.15
N LEU A 93 -5.46 -0.91 8.68
CA LEU A 93 -4.78 0.35 8.32
C LEU A 93 -5.52 1.08 7.19
N SER A 94 -6.08 0.36 6.22
CA SER A 94 -6.85 0.94 5.12
C SER A 94 -8.18 1.56 5.57
N GLU A 95 -8.75 1.05 6.67
CA GLU A 95 -9.90 1.65 7.36
C GLU A 95 -9.48 2.82 8.28
N GLY A 96 -8.20 3.17 8.33
CA GLY A 96 -7.65 4.21 9.21
C GLY A 96 -7.44 3.76 10.66
N LYS A 97 -7.65 2.49 10.98
CA LYS A 97 -7.43 1.93 12.32
C LYS A 97 -5.94 1.71 12.57
N ARG A 98 -5.46 2.16 13.72
CA ARG A 98 -4.05 2.06 14.15
C ARG A 98 -3.95 1.30 15.44
N GLU A 99 -4.20 0.00 15.38
CA GLU A 99 -4.15 -0.83 16.57
C GLU A 99 -2.71 -0.93 17.07
N HIS A 100 -2.53 -0.73 18.37
CA HIS A 100 -1.20 -0.74 18.97
C HIS A 100 -0.51 -2.10 18.78
N ALA A 101 -1.26 -3.20 18.95
CA ALA A 101 -0.77 -4.56 18.77
C ALA A 101 -0.21 -4.79 17.36
N ASP A 102 -0.92 -4.32 16.33
CA ASP A 102 -0.46 -4.41 14.94
C ASP A 102 0.87 -3.68 14.73
N LEU A 103 0.98 -2.46 15.25
CA LEU A 103 2.19 -1.66 15.08
C LEU A 103 3.40 -2.25 15.82
N VAL A 104 3.17 -2.84 17.00
CA VAL A 104 4.20 -3.58 17.75
C VAL A 104 4.62 -4.83 16.97
N TRP A 105 3.65 -5.58 16.45
CA TRP A 105 3.91 -6.78 15.66
C TRP A 105 4.69 -6.47 14.37
N LEU A 106 4.30 -5.42 13.63
CA LEU A 106 5.01 -4.98 12.42
C LEU A 106 6.46 -4.55 12.74
N ARG A 107 6.70 -3.92 13.89
CA ARG A 107 8.07 -3.58 14.35
C ARG A 107 8.89 -4.84 14.63
N ALA A 108 8.33 -5.81 15.34
CA ALA A 108 9.00 -7.08 15.63
C ALA A 108 9.32 -7.85 14.34
N MET A 109 8.35 -7.92 13.42
CA MET A 109 8.52 -8.58 12.12
C MET A 109 9.59 -7.90 11.27
N ARG A 110 9.61 -6.56 11.23
CA ARG A 110 10.69 -5.81 10.57
C ARG A 110 12.07 -6.17 11.12
N THR A 111 12.21 -6.27 12.44
CA THR A 111 13.49 -6.64 13.07
C THR A 111 13.89 -8.05 12.67
N ALA A 112 12.98 -9.02 12.78
CA ALA A 112 13.24 -10.41 12.40
C ALA A 112 13.67 -10.54 10.93
N LEU A 113 12.95 -9.88 10.01
CA LEU A 113 13.27 -9.89 8.58
C LEU A 113 14.63 -9.21 8.29
N LYS A 114 14.97 -8.14 9.01
CA LYS A 114 16.27 -7.46 8.87
C LYS A 114 17.43 -8.31 9.40
N GLU A 115 17.18 -9.15 10.40
CA GLU A 115 18.16 -10.10 10.96
C GLU A 115 18.33 -11.37 10.10
N GLY A 116 17.78 -11.37 8.89
CA GLY A 116 17.95 -12.44 7.91
C GLY A 116 16.90 -13.55 8.02
N GLN A 117 15.88 -13.42 8.86
CA GLN A 117 14.75 -14.35 8.79
C GLN A 117 14.07 -14.19 7.43
N GLY A 118 14.18 -15.22 6.60
CA GLY A 118 13.62 -15.20 5.25
C GLY A 118 14.59 -14.86 4.11
N GLY A 119 15.89 -14.73 4.40
CA GLY A 119 16.93 -14.50 3.39
C GLY A 119 16.71 -13.20 2.60
N GLU A 120 17.16 -13.18 1.35
CA GLU A 120 17.15 -11.98 0.48
C GLU A 120 15.75 -11.36 0.32
N GLN A 121 14.70 -12.17 0.30
CA GLN A 121 13.33 -11.68 0.19
C GLN A 121 12.85 -11.01 1.49
N GLY A 122 13.24 -11.55 2.64
CA GLY A 122 12.99 -10.93 3.94
C GLY A 122 13.71 -9.58 4.07
N GLU A 123 14.98 -9.53 3.65
CA GLU A 123 15.77 -8.29 3.63
C GLU A 123 15.15 -7.21 2.74
N LYS A 124 14.51 -7.58 1.63
CA LYS A 124 13.77 -6.66 0.75
C LYS A 124 12.43 -6.22 1.35
N ALA A 125 11.77 -7.05 2.14
CA ALA A 125 10.49 -6.72 2.78
C ALA A 125 10.65 -5.82 4.02
N ALA A 126 11.75 -5.92 4.76
CA ALA A 126 11.98 -5.14 5.98
C ALA A 126 11.98 -3.60 5.77
N PRO A 127 12.58 -3.03 4.70
CA PRO A 127 12.48 -1.61 4.38
C PRO A 127 11.05 -1.13 4.18
N LEU A 128 10.20 -1.92 3.48
CA LEU A 128 8.79 -1.60 3.27
C LEU A 128 8.04 -1.47 4.60
N LEU A 129 8.28 -2.39 5.54
CA LEU A 129 7.72 -2.28 6.89
C LEU A 129 8.22 -1.03 7.63
N GLY A 130 9.47 -0.64 7.41
CA GLY A 130 10.02 0.61 7.94
C GLY A 130 9.29 1.85 7.43
N LEU A 131 8.98 1.88 6.13
CA LEU A 131 8.19 2.95 5.50
C LEU A 131 6.73 2.94 5.96
N ALA A 132 6.11 1.76 6.03
CA ALA A 132 4.76 1.59 6.54
C ALA A 132 4.61 2.16 7.95
N LEU A 133 5.53 1.84 8.86
CA LEU A 133 5.53 2.35 10.23
C LEU A 133 5.67 3.88 10.29
N LYS A 134 6.43 4.49 9.37
CA LYS A 134 6.51 5.97 9.24
C LYS A 134 5.18 6.56 8.79
N GLY A 135 4.49 5.92 7.83
CA GLY A 135 3.18 6.35 7.36
C GLY A 135 2.09 6.21 8.43
N ALA A 136 2.08 5.09 9.14
CA ALA A 136 1.14 4.83 10.24
C ALA A 136 1.31 5.82 11.39
N ALA A 137 2.53 6.34 11.61
CA ALA A 137 2.81 7.37 12.61
C ALA A 137 2.40 8.80 12.19
N ARG A 138 2.01 9.04 10.92
CA ARG A 138 1.60 10.37 10.47
C ARG A 138 0.33 10.83 11.21
N PRO A 139 0.18 12.10 11.58
CA PRO A 139 -1.05 12.59 12.22
C PRO A 139 -2.27 12.41 11.29
N ILE A 140 -3.44 12.06 11.86
CA ILE A 140 -4.71 12.04 11.11
C ILE A 140 -5.27 13.46 11.14
N VAL A 141 -5.49 14.06 9.96
CA VAL A 141 -6.32 15.27 9.86
C VAL A 141 -7.77 14.81 9.83
N VAL A 142 -8.47 14.95 10.96
CA VAL A 142 -9.90 14.66 11.04
C VAL A 142 -10.66 15.90 10.59
N PHE A 143 -11.22 15.88 9.37
CA PHE A 143 -12.20 16.87 8.96
C PHE A 143 -13.52 16.56 9.65
N ARG A 144 -13.81 17.25 10.75
CA ARG A 144 -15.18 17.34 11.25
C ARG A 144 -15.91 18.34 10.38
N ALA A 145 -16.89 17.87 9.60
CA ALA A 145 -17.88 18.76 9.02
C ALA A 145 -18.58 19.48 10.18
N PHE A 146 -18.37 20.79 10.29
CA PHE A 146 -19.12 21.62 11.21
C PHE A 146 -20.52 21.76 10.63
N ALA A 147 -21.46 20.93 11.09
CA ALA A 147 -22.87 21.21 10.85
C ALA A 147 -23.18 22.50 11.63
N PRO A 148 -23.76 23.54 11.01
CA PRO A 148 -24.28 24.67 11.76
C PRO A 148 -25.29 24.12 12.79
N PRO A 149 -25.37 24.72 14.00
CA PRO A 149 -26.33 24.29 15.00
C PRO A 149 -27.73 24.28 14.38
N PRO A 150 -28.59 23.30 14.73
CA PRO A 150 -29.99 23.35 14.30
C PRO A 150 -30.58 24.70 14.74
N ASP A 151 -31.31 25.35 13.84
CA ASP A 151 -32.09 26.53 14.16
C ASP A 151 -33.09 26.11 15.25
N ASP A 152 -32.75 26.38 16.51
CA ASP A 152 -33.70 26.28 17.61
C ASP A 152 -34.85 27.24 17.29
N ASP A 153 -36.05 26.68 17.18
CA ASP A 153 -37.32 27.38 17.01
C ASP A 153 -37.35 28.65 17.87
N ILE A 154 -37.25 29.81 17.23
CA ILE A 154 -37.56 31.09 17.87
C ILE A 154 -39.03 31.01 18.27
N PRO A 155 -39.39 30.97 19.57
CA PRO A 155 -40.79 30.90 19.93
C PRO A 155 -41.48 32.18 19.46
N ALA A 156 -42.46 32.02 18.57
CA ALA A 156 -43.32 33.10 18.11
C ALA A 156 -43.89 33.82 19.33
N ARG A 157 -43.46 35.07 19.54
CA ARG A 157 -44.06 35.95 20.53
C ARG A 157 -45.48 36.26 20.06
N HIS A 158 -46.47 35.61 20.66
CA HIS A 158 -47.87 36.02 20.53
C HIS A 158 -48.09 37.31 21.33
N HIS A 159 -48.64 38.31 20.63
CA HIS A 159 -49.20 39.54 21.18
C HIS A 159 -50.51 39.27 21.94
#